data_AF-A0A1A6FTB6-F1
#
_entry.id   AF-A0A1A6FTB6-F1
#
_cell.length_a   1.000
_cell.length_b   1.000
_cell.length_c   1.000
_cell.angle_alpha   90.00
_cell.angle_beta   90.00
_cell.angle_gamma   90.00
#
_symmetry.space_group_name_H-M   'P 1'
#
loop_
_entity.id
_entity.type
_entity.pdbx_description
1 polymer ?
#
loop_
_entity_poly.entity_id
_entity_poly.type
_entity_poly.pdbx_seq_one_letter_code
_entity_poly.pdbx_strand_id
1 'polypeptide(L)'
;MSREQEAAVSALAALCSEYYMKEPGEASFTIDRELIPQYLAELQSPEEMTRCGFSSALGALPGFLLRGHLQQVRVPIAPSGLRTVTCTSPKDVSFAEARRDSLKAISRHAYFNFRICQTVGVKAEGPPDEVMCKENISEVYTALLDCMNDYTTDSRGDVGAWVREAAMTSLMDLTLLLAQTEPVLIEAHICERVMCCVAQQASEKIDRFRAHAARVFLTLLHFDSPPIPHVPHRRELESLFPRSDVASVNWNAPSQAFPLITQLLGLPIYRYHVLLGLAVSVGGLTESTVRHSTQSLFEYMKGIQKDAQALESFSGTLLKVFEDNLLNDRVSVSLLKMLDQLLANGCFDIFTAEENHPFCVKLLTLCKEEIKKSKDIQKLRSSIAVLCGMVQFNGDVRKKVLLQLFLLLGHPFPVIRKTTASQVYEMVLTYSDLVDSDVLDEVMSVLSDTAW
;
A
#
# COMPACT_ATOMS: atom_id res chain seq x y z
N MET A 1 -13.51 -1.58 19.68
CA MET A 1 -14.97 -1.46 19.87
C MET A 1 -15.26 -0.66 21.14
N SER A 2 -16.53 -0.41 21.50
CA SER A 2 -16.83 -0.22 22.93
C SER A 2 -16.61 -1.56 23.63
N ARG A 3 -16.09 -1.55 24.86
CA ARG A 3 -15.87 -2.80 25.64
C ARG A 3 -17.13 -3.65 25.76
N GLU A 4 -18.30 -3.02 25.73
CA GLU A 4 -19.61 -3.64 25.81
C GLU A 4 -19.92 -4.55 24.61
N GLN A 5 -19.59 -4.13 23.38
CA GLN A 5 -19.82 -4.98 22.20
C GLN A 5 -18.91 -6.21 22.18
N GLU A 6 -17.68 -6.08 22.67
CA GLU A 6 -16.68 -7.16 22.74
C GLU A 6 -17.11 -8.22 23.75
N ALA A 7 -17.61 -7.75 24.90
CA ALA A 7 -18.24 -8.59 25.90
C ALA A 7 -19.50 -9.27 25.37
N ALA A 8 -20.37 -8.56 24.62
CA ALA A 8 -21.59 -9.12 24.06
C ALA A 8 -21.31 -10.23 23.02
N VAL A 9 -20.35 -10.02 22.12
CA VAL A 9 -19.93 -11.03 21.13
C VAL A 9 -19.33 -12.27 21.82
N SER A 10 -18.53 -12.06 22.87
CA SER A 10 -17.95 -13.17 23.66
C SER A 10 -19.02 -13.93 24.45
N ALA A 11 -19.97 -13.21 25.03
CA ALA A 11 -21.11 -13.80 25.74
C ALA A 11 -22.02 -14.61 24.80
N LEU A 12 -22.25 -14.12 23.57
CA LEU A 12 -22.98 -14.84 22.54
C LEU A 12 -22.31 -16.18 22.20
N ALA A 13 -20.99 -16.17 21.98
CA ALA A 13 -20.23 -17.40 21.70
C ALA A 13 -20.34 -18.43 22.84
N ALA A 14 -20.22 -17.98 24.08
CA ALA A 14 -20.34 -18.82 25.27
C ALA A 14 -21.77 -19.38 25.42
N LEU A 15 -22.79 -18.54 25.26
CA LEU A 15 -24.20 -18.93 25.29
C LEU A 15 -24.53 -19.96 24.21
N CYS A 16 -24.02 -19.76 22.99
CA CYS A 16 -24.22 -20.68 21.89
C CYS A 16 -23.59 -22.05 22.16
N SER A 17 -22.39 -22.07 22.74
CA SER A 17 -21.68 -23.32 23.05
C SER A 17 -22.37 -24.12 24.15
N GLU A 18 -22.92 -23.44 25.16
CA GLU A 18 -23.53 -24.10 26.32
C GLU A 18 -24.97 -24.57 26.05
N TYR A 19 -25.76 -23.78 25.32
CA TYR A 19 -27.21 -24.00 25.22
C TYR A 19 -27.67 -24.56 23.86
N TYR A 20 -26.88 -24.41 22.79
CA TYR A 20 -27.27 -24.89 21.45
C TYR A 20 -26.51 -26.12 20.96
N MET A 21 -25.59 -26.65 21.76
CA MET A 21 -24.92 -27.92 21.47
C MET A 21 -25.79 -29.08 21.98
N LYS A 22 -26.45 -29.83 21.08
CA LYS A 22 -27.30 -30.98 21.46
C LYS A 22 -26.47 -32.23 21.72
N GLU A 23 -25.47 -32.49 20.88
CA GLU A 23 -24.43 -33.53 20.99
C GLU A 23 -23.07 -32.91 20.62
N PRO A 24 -21.92 -33.47 21.04
CA PRO A 24 -20.61 -32.93 20.68
C PRO A 24 -20.41 -32.87 19.16
N GLY A 25 -20.62 -31.68 18.58
CA GLY A 25 -20.45 -31.41 17.14
C GLY A 25 -21.75 -31.23 16.35
N GLU A 26 -22.94 -31.39 16.93
CA GLU A 26 -24.23 -31.20 16.25
C GLU A 26 -25.07 -30.07 16.86
N ALA A 27 -25.48 -29.15 16.00
CA ALA A 27 -26.36 -28.04 16.31
C ALA A 27 -27.81 -28.48 16.53
N SER A 28 -28.58 -27.70 17.30
CA SER A 28 -30.02 -27.90 17.37
C SER A 28 -30.69 -27.51 16.04
N PHE A 29 -31.32 -28.49 15.38
CA PHE A 29 -32.00 -28.40 14.06
C PHE A 29 -32.93 -27.19 13.86
N THR A 30 -33.48 -26.61 14.93
CA THR A 30 -34.44 -25.50 14.87
C THR A 30 -33.79 -24.12 14.70
N ILE A 31 -32.50 -23.97 15.00
CA ILE A 31 -31.83 -22.65 15.06
C ILE A 31 -30.85 -22.42 13.90
N ASP A 32 -30.24 -23.49 13.36
CA ASP A 32 -29.41 -23.42 12.13
C ASP A 32 -30.15 -22.76 10.95
N ARG A 33 -31.45 -23.05 10.82
CA ARG A 33 -32.27 -22.56 9.70
C ARG A 33 -32.79 -21.14 9.84
N GLU A 34 -32.79 -20.54 11.04
CA GLU A 34 -33.36 -19.20 11.26
C GLU A 34 -32.31 -18.16 11.68
N LEU A 35 -31.34 -18.54 12.53
CA LEU A 35 -30.39 -17.60 13.11
C LEU A 35 -29.39 -17.09 12.07
N ILE A 36 -28.80 -18.00 11.28
CA ILE A 36 -27.79 -17.64 10.27
C ILE A 36 -28.42 -16.79 9.16
N PRO A 37 -29.55 -17.15 8.54
CA PRO A 37 -30.21 -16.30 7.55
C PRO A 37 -30.61 -14.93 8.11
N GLN A 38 -31.06 -14.85 9.37
CA GLN A 38 -31.38 -13.57 10.01
C GLN A 38 -30.12 -12.70 10.19
N TYR A 39 -29.02 -13.28 10.66
CA TYR A 39 -27.75 -12.55 10.82
C TYR A 39 -27.20 -12.11 9.47
N LEU A 40 -27.32 -12.93 8.42
CA LEU A 40 -26.94 -12.60 7.05
C LEU A 40 -27.85 -11.52 6.43
N ALA A 41 -29.14 -11.50 6.75
CA ALA A 41 -30.05 -10.43 6.32
C ALA A 41 -29.67 -9.10 6.97
N GLU A 42 -29.30 -9.11 8.26
CA GLU A 42 -28.86 -7.92 8.99
C GLU A 42 -27.47 -7.41 8.51
N LEU A 43 -26.70 -8.21 7.77
CA LEU A 43 -25.52 -7.70 7.04
C LEU A 43 -25.89 -6.73 5.91
N GLN A 44 -27.14 -6.75 5.45
CA GLN A 44 -27.68 -5.81 4.44
C GLN A 44 -28.51 -4.69 5.08
N SER A 45 -28.53 -4.60 6.41
CA SER A 45 -29.26 -3.57 7.16
C SER A 45 -28.75 -2.17 6.79
N PRO A 46 -29.62 -1.14 6.68
CA PRO A 46 -29.18 0.24 6.44
C PRO A 46 -28.35 0.78 7.60
N GLU A 47 -28.53 0.23 8.82
CA GLU A 47 -27.81 0.64 10.02
C GLU A 47 -26.48 -0.10 10.18
N GLU A 48 -25.40 0.66 10.24
CA GLU A 48 -24.05 0.12 10.16
C GLU A 48 -23.54 -0.52 11.44
N MET A 49 -23.95 -0.01 12.60
CA MET A 49 -23.67 -0.63 13.90
C MET A 49 -24.29 -2.03 13.98
N THR A 50 -25.46 -2.20 13.36
CA THR A 50 -26.17 -3.46 13.20
C THR A 50 -25.37 -4.40 12.30
N ARG A 51 -25.02 -4.00 11.06
CA ARG A 51 -24.14 -4.79 10.17
C ARG A 51 -22.84 -5.24 10.84
N CYS A 52 -22.23 -4.34 11.61
CA CYS A 52 -20.96 -4.59 12.30
C CYS A 52 -21.09 -5.53 13.51
N GLY A 53 -22.16 -5.37 14.29
CA GLY A 53 -22.48 -6.26 15.41
C GLY A 53 -22.71 -7.67 14.91
N PHE A 54 -23.54 -7.82 13.87
CA PHE A 54 -23.89 -9.11 13.29
C PHE A 54 -22.72 -9.79 12.56
N SER A 55 -21.87 -9.06 11.84
CA SER A 55 -20.63 -9.64 11.27
C SER A 55 -19.66 -10.15 12.34
N SER A 56 -19.49 -9.39 13.44
CA SER A 56 -18.64 -9.81 14.56
C SER A 56 -19.24 -11.02 15.30
N ALA A 57 -20.56 -11.00 15.47
CA ALA A 57 -21.31 -12.08 16.09
C ALA A 57 -21.24 -13.37 15.27
N LEU A 58 -21.42 -13.30 13.95
CA LEU A 58 -21.22 -14.43 13.04
C LEU A 58 -19.81 -15.03 13.19
N GLY A 59 -18.78 -14.20 13.37
CA GLY A 59 -17.39 -14.66 13.54
C GLY A 59 -17.09 -15.32 14.87
N ALA A 60 -17.92 -15.04 15.86
CA ALA A 60 -17.80 -15.64 17.18
C ALA A 60 -18.69 -16.88 17.35
N LEU A 61 -19.52 -17.20 16.35
CA LEU A 61 -20.33 -18.41 16.40
C LEU A 61 -19.44 -19.67 16.45
N PRO A 62 -19.78 -20.65 17.29
CA PRO A 62 -19.10 -21.94 17.35
C PRO A 62 -19.12 -22.68 16.00
N GLY A 63 -18.09 -23.50 15.78
CA GLY A 63 -17.85 -24.15 14.48
C GLY A 63 -18.96 -25.13 14.08
N PHE A 64 -19.66 -25.70 15.06
CA PHE A 64 -20.78 -26.59 14.81
C PHE A 64 -22.01 -25.88 14.21
N LEU A 65 -22.17 -24.57 14.41
CA LEU A 65 -23.23 -23.77 13.76
C LEU A 65 -22.81 -23.30 12.36
N LEU A 66 -21.50 -23.10 12.14
CA LEU A 66 -20.99 -22.57 10.87
C LEU A 66 -20.81 -23.66 9.78
N ARG A 67 -20.72 -24.93 10.18
CA ARG A 67 -20.64 -26.08 9.25
C ARG A 67 -21.95 -26.27 8.51
N GLY A 68 -21.91 -26.34 7.18
CA GLY A 68 -23.09 -26.50 6.30
C GLY A 68 -23.74 -25.19 5.84
N HIS A 69 -23.17 -24.04 6.24
CA HIS A 69 -23.65 -22.71 5.84
C HIS A 69 -22.53 -21.83 5.25
N LEU A 70 -21.32 -22.37 5.02
CA LEU A 70 -20.20 -21.57 4.52
C LEU A 70 -20.49 -20.98 3.16
N GLN A 71 -21.21 -21.66 2.26
CA GLN A 71 -21.59 -21.08 0.98
C GLN A 71 -22.59 -19.92 1.12
N GLN A 72 -23.51 -19.99 2.08
CA GLN A 72 -24.48 -18.91 2.34
C GLN A 72 -23.81 -17.71 3.01
N VAL A 73 -22.83 -17.96 3.87
CA VAL A 73 -21.97 -16.96 4.49
C VAL A 73 -20.98 -16.36 3.47
N ARG A 74 -20.57 -17.11 2.43
CA ARG A 74 -19.65 -16.67 1.35
C ARG A 74 -20.21 -15.61 0.42
N VAL A 75 -21.50 -15.68 0.06
CA VAL A 75 -22.11 -14.73 -0.89
C VAL A 75 -21.99 -13.26 -0.45
N PRO A 76 -22.21 -12.91 0.84
CA PRO A 76 -21.92 -11.55 1.33
C PRO A 76 -20.42 -11.24 1.56
N ILE A 77 -19.55 -12.26 1.59
CA ILE A 77 -18.08 -12.13 1.79
C ILE A 77 -17.33 -11.91 0.45
N ALA A 78 -17.90 -12.28 -0.69
CA ALA A 78 -17.29 -12.06 -2.00
C ALA A 78 -17.01 -10.55 -2.25
N PRO A 79 -16.00 -10.16 -3.05
CA PRO A 79 -15.66 -8.76 -3.31
C PRO A 79 -16.85 -7.89 -3.77
N SER A 80 -17.83 -8.49 -4.45
CA SER A 80 -19.10 -7.86 -4.85
C SER A 80 -20.07 -7.63 -3.68
N GLY A 81 -20.18 -8.58 -2.75
CA GLY A 81 -20.92 -8.44 -1.49
C GLY A 81 -20.25 -7.46 -0.51
N LEU A 82 -18.92 -7.49 -0.44
CA LEU A 82 -18.06 -6.57 0.32
C LEU A 82 -18.23 -5.13 -0.14
N ARG A 83 -18.31 -4.88 -1.46
CA ARG A 83 -18.69 -3.58 -2.03
C ARG A 83 -20.13 -3.19 -1.70
N THR A 84 -21.07 -4.16 -1.66
CA THR A 84 -22.48 -3.88 -1.34
C THR A 84 -22.68 -3.50 0.13
N VAL A 85 -21.92 -4.12 1.05
CA VAL A 85 -21.93 -3.82 2.50
C VAL A 85 -21.23 -2.48 2.83
N THR A 86 -20.37 -1.99 1.93
CA THR A 86 -19.54 -0.78 2.10
C THR A 86 -19.98 0.41 1.23
N CYS A 87 -20.81 0.20 0.20
CA CYS A 87 -21.36 1.26 -0.62
C CYS A 87 -22.61 1.88 0.03
N THR A 88 -22.41 3.03 0.68
CA THR A 88 -23.51 3.99 0.87
C THR A 88 -23.83 4.66 -0.47
N SER A 89 -25.12 4.77 -0.80
CA SER A 89 -25.61 5.35 -2.06
C SER A 89 -25.06 6.77 -2.31
N PRO A 90 -24.88 7.22 -3.58
CA PRO A 90 -24.17 8.45 -3.94
C PRO A 90 -24.89 9.77 -3.60
N LYS A 91 -25.98 9.72 -2.84
CA LYS A 91 -26.78 10.90 -2.47
C LYS A 91 -26.84 10.96 -0.95
N ASP A 92 -25.88 11.66 -0.34
CA ASP A 92 -26.11 12.58 0.79
C ASP A 92 -24.79 13.07 1.41
N VAL A 93 -24.77 14.35 1.73
CA VAL A 93 -23.61 15.12 2.15
C VAL A 93 -23.31 14.84 3.63
N SER A 94 -22.65 13.71 3.95
CA SER A 94 -22.04 13.43 5.27
C SER A 94 -21.17 12.14 5.25
N PHE A 95 -20.20 12.05 4.34
CA PHE A 95 -19.50 10.79 4.07
C PHE A 95 -18.36 10.40 5.03
N ALA A 96 -18.03 11.18 6.07
CA ALA A 96 -16.92 10.81 6.98
C ALA A 96 -17.29 9.65 7.91
N GLU A 97 -18.52 9.64 8.41
CA GLU A 97 -18.99 8.63 9.36
C GLU A 97 -19.31 7.30 8.66
N ALA A 98 -20.06 7.35 7.55
CA ALA A 98 -20.32 6.17 6.73
C ALA A 98 -19.02 5.50 6.24
N ARG A 99 -18.00 6.26 5.84
CA ARG A 99 -16.69 5.69 5.47
C ARG A 99 -15.95 5.12 6.67
N ARG A 100 -15.84 5.86 7.79
CA ARG A 100 -15.24 5.35 9.04
C ARG A 100 -15.84 4.02 9.44
N ASP A 101 -17.15 3.92 9.35
CA ASP A 101 -17.89 2.79 9.85
C ASP A 101 -17.87 1.64 8.82
N SER A 102 -17.75 1.92 7.52
CA SER A 102 -17.53 0.91 6.47
C SER A 102 -16.12 0.33 6.57
N LEU A 103 -15.14 1.16 6.93
CA LEU A 103 -13.78 0.72 7.25
C LEU A 103 -13.76 -0.16 8.50
N LYS A 104 -14.54 0.15 9.53
CA LYS A 104 -14.72 -0.77 10.66
C LYS A 104 -15.40 -2.07 10.22
N ALA A 105 -16.37 -2.01 9.30
CA ALA A 105 -17.04 -3.19 8.76
C ALA A 105 -16.04 -4.08 8.00
N ILE A 106 -15.17 -3.50 7.16
CA ILE A 106 -14.12 -4.21 6.42
C ILE A 106 -13.07 -4.80 7.37
N SER A 107 -12.58 -4.00 8.32
CA SER A 107 -11.62 -4.45 9.35
C SER A 107 -12.20 -5.62 10.17
N ARG A 108 -13.46 -5.51 10.58
CA ARG A 108 -14.21 -6.60 11.25
C ARG A 108 -14.44 -7.78 10.33
N HIS A 109 -14.64 -7.55 9.05
CA HIS A 109 -14.81 -8.60 8.06
C HIS A 109 -13.51 -9.38 7.84
N ALA A 110 -12.35 -8.72 7.77
CA ALA A 110 -11.06 -9.37 7.74
C ALA A 110 -10.85 -10.25 8.98
N TYR A 111 -11.17 -9.70 10.16
CA TYR A 111 -11.17 -10.45 11.42
C TYR A 111 -12.17 -11.61 11.43
N PHE A 112 -13.37 -11.39 10.90
CA PHE A 112 -14.45 -12.36 10.77
C PHE A 112 -14.03 -13.55 9.92
N ASN A 113 -13.48 -13.30 8.73
CA ASN A 113 -12.98 -14.36 7.85
C ASN A 113 -11.91 -15.19 8.53
N PHE A 114 -10.96 -14.53 9.18
CA PHE A 114 -9.94 -15.22 9.96
C PHE A 114 -10.54 -16.09 11.08
N ARG A 115 -11.49 -15.54 11.86
CA ARG A 115 -12.15 -16.28 12.94
C ARG A 115 -12.91 -17.49 12.42
N ILE A 116 -13.63 -17.37 11.30
CA ILE A 116 -14.26 -18.52 10.65
C ILE A 116 -13.21 -19.59 10.31
N CYS A 117 -12.07 -19.19 9.73
CA CYS A 117 -10.99 -20.13 9.40
C CYS A 117 -10.50 -20.90 10.64
N GLN A 118 -10.37 -20.23 11.79
CA GLN A 118 -10.01 -20.89 13.05
C GLN A 118 -11.10 -21.84 13.56
N THR A 119 -12.38 -21.43 13.50
CA THR A 119 -13.49 -22.15 14.13
C THR A 119 -13.93 -23.37 13.33
N VAL A 120 -13.94 -23.27 12.00
CA VAL A 120 -14.40 -24.34 11.09
C VAL A 120 -13.32 -25.41 10.90
N GLY A 121 -12.06 -24.99 10.95
CA GLY A 121 -10.90 -25.81 10.64
C GLY A 121 -10.59 -25.83 9.14
N VAL A 122 -9.38 -26.31 8.82
CA VAL A 122 -8.83 -26.34 7.47
C VAL A 122 -8.53 -27.79 7.10
N LYS A 123 -8.97 -28.22 5.90
CA LYS A 123 -8.63 -29.51 5.29
C LYS A 123 -8.55 -29.34 3.78
N ALA A 124 -7.49 -29.87 3.16
CA ALA A 124 -7.27 -29.70 1.73
C ALA A 124 -8.36 -30.35 0.86
N GLU A 125 -8.83 -31.55 1.26
CA GLU A 125 -9.92 -32.27 0.61
C GLU A 125 -11.10 -32.42 1.59
N GLY A 126 -12.09 -31.54 1.45
CA GLY A 126 -13.31 -31.54 2.26
C GLY A 126 -14.45 -30.83 1.54
N PRO A 127 -15.71 -31.06 1.94
CA PRO A 127 -16.83 -30.37 1.32
C PRO A 127 -16.70 -28.85 1.55
N PRO A 128 -16.81 -28.02 0.50
CA PRO A 128 -16.59 -26.57 0.56
C PRO A 128 -17.59 -25.82 1.45
N ASP A 129 -18.62 -26.50 1.93
CA ASP A 129 -19.67 -25.97 2.80
C ASP A 129 -19.43 -26.26 4.30
N GLU A 130 -18.49 -27.16 4.63
CA GLU A 130 -18.20 -27.55 6.01
C GLU A 130 -16.75 -27.31 6.44
N VAL A 131 -15.82 -27.20 5.48
CA VAL A 131 -14.39 -27.01 5.76
C VAL A 131 -13.76 -26.03 4.79
N MET A 132 -12.73 -25.30 5.24
CA MET A 132 -11.93 -24.48 4.33
C MET A 132 -11.05 -25.35 3.45
N CYS A 133 -11.38 -25.38 2.17
CA CYS A 133 -10.70 -26.12 1.10
C CYS A 133 -10.01 -25.16 0.10
N LYS A 134 -9.31 -25.74 -0.87
CA LYS A 134 -8.55 -25.00 -1.91
C LYS A 134 -9.42 -24.00 -2.68
N GLU A 135 -10.68 -24.33 -2.92
CA GLU A 135 -11.63 -23.51 -3.67
C GLU A 135 -12.02 -22.21 -2.93
N ASN A 136 -11.86 -22.18 -1.61
CA ASN A 136 -12.35 -21.08 -0.77
C ASN A 136 -11.21 -20.21 -0.26
N ILE A 137 -10.05 -20.82 0.03
CA ILE A 137 -8.93 -20.14 0.65
C ILE A 137 -8.38 -18.99 -0.20
N SER A 138 -8.38 -19.16 -1.53
CA SER A 138 -7.90 -18.16 -2.48
C SER A 138 -8.77 -16.90 -2.51
N GLU A 139 -10.09 -17.05 -2.36
CA GLU A 139 -11.03 -15.93 -2.25
C GLU A 139 -10.80 -15.13 -0.97
N VAL A 140 -10.57 -15.81 0.16
CA VAL A 140 -10.28 -15.17 1.45
C VAL A 140 -8.97 -14.38 1.38
N TYR A 141 -7.90 -14.98 0.83
CA TYR A 141 -6.64 -14.27 0.61
C TYR A 141 -6.82 -13.05 -0.30
N THR A 142 -7.58 -13.20 -1.39
CA THR A 142 -7.83 -12.09 -2.32
C THR A 142 -8.59 -10.96 -1.63
N ALA A 143 -9.64 -11.26 -0.86
CA ALA A 143 -10.39 -10.26 -0.12
C ALA A 143 -9.51 -9.53 0.92
N LEU A 144 -8.66 -10.26 1.65
CA LEU A 144 -7.73 -9.67 2.62
C LEU A 144 -6.65 -8.81 1.94
N LEU A 145 -6.13 -9.24 0.79
CA LEU A 145 -5.17 -8.47 -0.01
C LEU A 145 -5.82 -7.23 -0.63
N ASP A 146 -7.10 -7.27 -1.00
CA ASP A 146 -7.83 -6.08 -1.46
C ASP A 146 -7.98 -5.06 -0.33
N CYS A 147 -8.22 -5.51 0.91
CA CYS A 147 -8.26 -4.66 2.09
C CYS A 147 -6.92 -3.95 2.37
N MET A 148 -5.79 -4.53 1.96
CA MET A 148 -4.47 -3.89 2.08
C MET A 148 -4.30 -2.65 1.20
N ASN A 149 -5.17 -2.47 0.20
CA ASN A 149 -5.17 -1.30 -0.70
C ASN A 149 -6.16 -0.21 -0.25
N ASP A 150 -6.76 -0.34 0.93
CA ASP A 150 -7.68 0.68 1.43
C ASP A 150 -6.91 1.90 1.94
N TYR A 151 -6.93 2.95 1.13
CA TYR A 151 -6.21 4.20 1.35
C TYR A 151 -7.15 5.37 1.64
N THR A 152 -8.35 5.07 2.13
CA THR A 152 -9.40 6.04 2.39
C THR A 152 -8.99 7.06 3.44
N THR A 153 -9.25 8.34 3.16
CA THR A 153 -8.99 9.46 4.07
C THR A 153 -10.27 10.19 4.47
N ASP A 154 -10.36 10.66 5.72
CA ASP A 154 -11.41 11.56 6.19
C ASP A 154 -10.81 12.82 6.87
N SER A 155 -11.65 13.61 7.54
CA SER A 155 -11.22 14.81 8.27
C SER A 155 -10.21 14.55 9.41
N ARG A 156 -10.04 13.29 9.83
CA ARG A 156 -9.10 12.84 10.86
C ARG A 156 -7.81 12.26 10.27
N GLY A 157 -7.75 12.04 8.95
CA GLY A 157 -6.57 11.53 8.25
C GLY A 157 -6.81 10.17 7.57
N ASP A 158 -5.77 9.33 7.49
CA ASP A 158 -5.80 8.00 6.86
C ASP A 158 -6.56 7.00 7.74
N VAL A 159 -7.88 6.97 7.59
CA VAL A 159 -8.77 6.02 8.28
C VAL A 159 -8.68 4.61 7.70
N GLY A 160 -8.30 4.48 6.43
CA GLY A 160 -8.03 3.20 5.77
C GLY A 160 -6.91 2.42 6.46
N ALA A 161 -6.02 3.11 7.17
CA ALA A 161 -4.91 2.46 7.86
C ALA A 161 -5.34 1.41 8.90
N TRP A 162 -6.51 1.57 9.55
CA TRP A 162 -7.06 0.54 10.46
C TRP A 162 -7.50 -0.73 9.72
N VAL A 163 -8.01 -0.58 8.49
CA VAL A 163 -8.34 -1.72 7.63
C VAL A 163 -7.08 -2.46 7.23
N ARG A 164 -6.05 -1.72 6.81
CA ARG A 164 -4.75 -2.31 6.45
C ARG A 164 -4.10 -3.01 7.65
N GLU A 165 -4.17 -2.44 8.86
CA GLU A 165 -3.66 -3.07 10.10
C GLU A 165 -4.36 -4.39 10.42
N ALA A 166 -5.70 -4.42 10.33
CA ALA A 166 -6.47 -5.64 10.55
C ALA A 166 -6.19 -6.68 9.46
N ALA A 167 -6.14 -6.27 8.19
CA ALA A 167 -5.82 -7.15 7.07
C ALA A 167 -4.42 -7.77 7.20
N MET A 168 -3.41 -6.99 7.57
CA MET A 168 -2.05 -7.50 7.84
C MET A 168 -2.05 -8.59 8.93
N THR A 169 -2.77 -8.34 10.02
CA THR A 169 -2.85 -9.29 11.14
C THR A 169 -3.59 -10.56 10.73
N SER A 170 -4.74 -10.42 10.05
CA SER A 170 -5.52 -11.56 9.55
C SER A 170 -4.76 -12.38 8.51
N LEU A 171 -4.01 -11.74 7.60
CA LEU A 171 -3.15 -12.43 6.63
C LEU A 171 -2.03 -13.21 7.33
N MET A 172 -1.41 -12.59 8.35
CA MET A 172 -0.39 -13.25 9.16
C MET A 172 -0.96 -14.51 9.81
N ASP A 173 -2.01 -14.35 10.61
CA ASP A 173 -2.55 -15.44 11.41
C ASP A 173 -3.14 -16.56 10.54
N LEU A 174 -3.79 -16.22 9.42
CA LEU A 174 -4.27 -17.19 8.44
C LEU A 174 -3.12 -18.01 7.84
N THR A 175 -2.03 -17.34 7.44
CA THR A 175 -0.87 -18.02 6.85
C THR A 175 -0.16 -18.91 7.86
N LEU A 176 -0.09 -18.49 9.13
CA LEU A 176 0.44 -19.32 10.21
C LEU A 176 -0.43 -20.54 10.48
N LEU A 177 -1.76 -20.38 10.52
CA LEU A 177 -2.71 -21.47 10.67
C LEU A 177 -2.58 -22.50 9.55
N LEU A 178 -2.51 -22.05 8.29
CA LEU A 178 -2.33 -22.94 7.14
C LEU A 178 -0.97 -23.62 7.16
N ALA A 179 0.10 -22.92 7.54
CA ALA A 179 1.41 -23.53 7.67
C ALA A 179 1.42 -24.65 8.72
N GLN A 180 0.65 -24.53 9.80
CA GLN A 180 0.55 -25.57 10.84
C GLN A 180 -0.34 -26.75 10.46
N THR A 181 -1.40 -26.50 9.67
CA THR A 181 -2.45 -27.49 9.41
C THR A 181 -2.30 -28.15 8.04
N GLU A 182 -2.30 -27.35 6.97
CA GLU A 182 -2.29 -27.79 5.57
C GLU A 182 -1.43 -26.85 4.70
N PRO A 183 -0.08 -26.97 4.75
CA PRO A 183 0.83 -26.09 4.00
C PRO A 183 0.60 -26.08 2.49
N VAL A 184 0.03 -27.16 1.95
CA VAL A 184 -0.24 -27.37 0.51
C VAL A 184 -1.24 -26.34 -0.03
N LEU A 185 -2.07 -25.73 0.84
CA LEU A 185 -3.02 -24.71 0.46
C LEU A 185 -2.39 -23.33 0.25
N ILE A 186 -1.16 -23.12 0.70
CA ILE A 186 -0.43 -21.86 0.50
C ILE A 186 0.22 -21.89 -0.87
N GLU A 187 -0.44 -21.30 -1.86
CA GLU A 187 0.12 -21.18 -3.19
C GLU A 187 1.28 -20.17 -3.23
N ALA A 188 2.32 -20.47 -4.03
CA ALA A 188 3.51 -19.63 -4.12
C ALA A 188 3.20 -18.17 -4.50
N HIS A 189 2.28 -17.97 -5.45
CA HIS A 189 1.87 -16.64 -5.90
C HIS A 189 1.13 -15.83 -4.80
N ILE A 190 0.40 -16.51 -3.92
CA ILE A 190 -0.27 -15.86 -2.78
C ILE A 190 0.76 -15.47 -1.72
N CYS A 191 1.68 -16.36 -1.37
CA CYS A 191 2.74 -16.07 -0.41
C CYS A 191 3.59 -14.88 -0.87
N GLU A 192 3.96 -14.84 -2.15
CA GLU A 192 4.67 -13.72 -2.75
C GLU A 192 3.88 -12.40 -2.59
N ARG A 193 2.61 -12.38 -3.00
CA ARG A 193 1.75 -11.19 -2.86
C ARG A 193 1.64 -10.72 -1.41
N VAL A 194 1.45 -11.64 -0.46
CA VAL A 194 1.38 -11.31 0.97
C VAL A 194 2.67 -10.66 1.43
N MET A 195 3.84 -11.27 1.15
CA MET A 195 5.12 -10.73 1.57
C MET A 195 5.41 -9.37 0.91
N CYS A 196 5.08 -9.19 -0.37
CA CYS A 196 5.23 -7.93 -1.09
C CYS A 196 4.32 -6.82 -0.53
N CYS A 197 3.04 -7.09 -0.31
CA CYS A 197 2.10 -6.12 0.25
C CYS A 197 2.49 -5.70 1.67
N VAL A 198 2.97 -6.64 2.49
CA VAL A 198 3.46 -6.31 3.85
C VAL A 198 4.75 -5.48 3.77
N ALA A 199 5.68 -5.80 2.86
CA ALA A 199 6.88 -4.99 2.64
C ALA A 199 6.57 -3.55 2.19
N GLN A 200 5.53 -3.37 1.37
CA GLN A 200 5.02 -2.04 1.01
C GLN A 200 4.53 -1.28 2.25
N GLN A 201 3.69 -1.88 3.08
CA GLN A 201 3.20 -1.23 4.31
C GLN A 201 4.35 -0.92 5.28
N ALA A 202 5.38 -1.77 5.34
CA ALA A 202 6.60 -1.50 6.11
C ALA A 202 7.41 -0.32 5.53
N SER A 203 7.21 0.05 4.27
CA SER A 203 7.93 1.16 3.63
C SER A 203 7.19 2.50 3.71
N GLU A 204 5.98 2.53 4.28
CA GLU A 204 5.10 3.71 4.30
C GLU A 204 5.34 4.68 5.48
N LYS A 205 4.72 5.86 5.36
CA LYS A 205 5.00 7.05 6.17
C LYS A 205 4.56 6.98 7.63
N ILE A 206 3.62 6.11 7.99
CA ILE A 206 3.01 6.11 9.33
C ILE A 206 3.71 5.10 10.25
N ASP A 207 4.38 5.63 11.26
CA ASP A 207 5.30 4.88 12.15
C ASP A 207 4.67 3.63 12.78
N ARG A 208 3.48 3.76 13.36
CA ARG A 208 2.79 2.63 14.01
C ARG A 208 2.49 1.50 13.02
N PHE A 209 1.96 1.83 11.84
CA PHE A 209 1.59 0.82 10.85
C PHE A 209 2.81 0.20 10.18
N ARG A 210 3.85 1.01 9.94
CA ARG A 210 5.15 0.51 9.52
C ARG A 210 5.74 -0.49 10.51
N ALA A 211 5.71 -0.16 11.81
CA ALA A 211 6.20 -1.07 12.84
C ALA A 211 5.38 -2.38 12.89
N HIS A 212 4.06 -2.29 12.76
CA HIS A 212 3.19 -3.46 12.69
C HIS A 212 3.49 -4.33 11.46
N ALA A 213 3.62 -3.71 10.29
CA ALA A 213 3.96 -4.39 9.04
C ALA A 213 5.32 -5.09 9.13
N ALA A 214 6.34 -4.43 9.67
CA ALA A 214 7.65 -5.04 9.89
C ALA A 214 7.56 -6.26 10.82
N ARG A 215 6.78 -6.16 11.92
CA ARG A 215 6.55 -7.30 12.82
C ARG A 215 5.85 -8.46 12.11
N VAL A 216 4.84 -8.18 11.30
CA VAL A 216 4.15 -9.21 10.49
C VAL A 216 5.11 -9.86 9.51
N PHE A 217 5.90 -9.07 8.78
CA PHE A 217 6.90 -9.55 7.82
C PHE A 217 7.91 -10.50 8.48
N LEU A 218 8.47 -10.08 9.61
CA LEU A 218 9.45 -10.87 10.36
C LEU A 218 8.84 -12.11 11.00
N THR A 219 7.59 -12.03 11.47
CA THR A 219 6.88 -13.19 12.02
C THR A 219 6.68 -14.24 10.94
N LEU A 220 6.27 -13.84 9.74
CA LEU A 220 6.13 -14.75 8.60
C LEU A 220 7.47 -15.35 8.16
N LEU A 221 8.52 -14.52 8.08
CA LEU A 221 9.86 -14.96 7.68
C LEU A 221 10.47 -15.97 8.68
N HIS A 222 10.36 -15.68 9.97
CA HIS A 222 11.00 -16.45 11.04
C HIS A 222 10.10 -17.49 11.69
N PHE A 223 8.93 -17.76 11.12
CA PHE A 223 8.12 -18.87 11.61
C PHE A 223 8.77 -20.20 11.22
N ASP A 224 8.97 -21.08 12.21
CA ASP A 224 9.69 -22.37 12.07
C ASP A 224 8.86 -23.61 12.45
N SER A 225 7.59 -23.44 12.82
CA SER A 225 6.80 -24.52 13.42
C SER A 225 5.50 -24.82 12.65
N PRO A 226 5.54 -25.42 11.45
CA PRO A 226 6.67 -25.61 10.53
C PRO A 226 6.94 -24.33 9.70
N PRO A 227 8.08 -24.24 8.97
CA PRO A 227 8.37 -23.05 8.17
C PRO A 227 7.32 -22.80 7.09
N ILE A 228 6.94 -21.53 6.92
CA ILE A 228 5.99 -21.13 5.87
C ILE A 228 6.57 -21.48 4.49
N PRO A 229 5.85 -22.24 3.65
CA PRO A 229 6.31 -22.61 2.33
C PRO A 229 6.32 -21.40 1.39
N HIS A 230 7.15 -21.46 0.35
CA HIS A 230 7.18 -20.50 -0.77
C HIS A 230 7.49 -19.03 -0.43
N VAL A 231 8.05 -18.73 0.74
CA VAL A 231 8.57 -17.38 1.05
C VAL A 231 9.63 -17.00 0.00
N PRO A 232 9.42 -15.93 -0.80
CA PRO A 232 10.35 -15.57 -1.86
C PRO A 232 11.69 -15.13 -1.28
N HIS A 233 12.80 -15.56 -1.89
CA HIS A 233 14.15 -15.18 -1.46
C HIS A 233 14.42 -15.40 0.04
N ARG A 234 13.86 -16.48 0.63
CA ARG A 234 13.92 -16.72 2.08
C ARG A 234 15.36 -16.67 2.64
N ARG A 235 16.33 -17.23 1.93
CA ARG A 235 17.74 -17.26 2.38
C ARG A 235 18.34 -15.85 2.42
N GLU A 236 18.12 -15.07 1.37
CA GLU A 236 18.57 -13.69 1.32
C GLU A 236 17.88 -12.85 2.41
N LEU A 237 16.58 -13.03 2.61
CA LEU A 237 15.83 -12.35 3.67
C LEU A 237 16.33 -12.71 5.06
N GLU A 238 16.60 -13.98 5.36
CA GLU A 238 17.16 -14.41 6.65
C GLU A 238 18.56 -13.84 6.88
N SER A 239 19.34 -13.62 5.81
CA SER A 239 20.64 -12.95 5.89
C SER A 239 20.52 -11.44 6.11
N LEU A 240 19.52 -10.77 5.52
CA LEU A 240 19.27 -9.34 5.68
C LEU A 240 18.62 -9.01 7.02
N PHE A 241 17.82 -9.95 7.54
CA PHE A 241 17.07 -9.82 8.78
C PHE A 241 17.39 -10.96 9.76
N PRO A 242 18.60 -11.02 10.35
CA PRO A 242 18.90 -12.02 11.36
C PRO A 242 18.03 -11.83 12.62
N ARG A 243 17.54 -12.93 13.20
CA ARG A 243 16.66 -12.90 14.39
C ARG A 243 17.22 -12.11 15.57
N SER A 244 18.53 -12.21 15.80
CA SER A 244 19.23 -11.51 16.87
C SER A 244 19.14 -9.99 16.70
N ASP A 245 19.28 -9.54 15.46
CA ASP A 245 19.47 -8.13 15.14
C ASP A 245 18.11 -7.43 15.15
N VAL A 246 17.12 -8.03 14.47
CA VAL A 246 15.77 -7.47 14.34
C VAL A 246 14.98 -7.44 15.64
N ALA A 247 15.31 -8.28 16.62
CA ALA A 247 14.66 -8.30 17.94
C ALA A 247 14.95 -7.02 18.75
N SER A 248 16.08 -6.37 18.51
CA SER A 248 16.49 -5.14 19.20
C SER A 248 16.05 -3.85 18.49
N VAL A 249 15.58 -3.96 17.25
CA VAL A 249 15.22 -2.82 16.40
C VAL A 249 13.90 -2.20 16.84
N ASN A 250 13.90 -0.88 17.07
CA ASN A 250 12.69 -0.12 17.24
C ASN A 250 12.09 0.26 15.88
N TRP A 251 11.20 -0.58 15.37
CA TRP A 251 10.52 -0.38 14.09
C TRP A 251 9.62 0.86 14.01
N ASN A 252 9.27 1.47 15.15
CA ASN A 252 8.56 2.76 15.14
C ASN A 252 9.52 3.91 14.78
N ALA A 253 10.81 3.80 15.09
CA ALA A 253 11.78 4.84 14.80
C ALA A 253 12.19 4.79 13.30
N PRO A 254 11.91 5.84 12.51
CA PRO A 254 12.30 5.90 11.09
C PRO A 254 13.79 5.65 10.87
N SER A 255 14.65 6.16 11.77
CA SER A 255 16.11 6.06 11.69
C SER A 255 16.64 4.64 11.79
N GLN A 256 15.90 3.71 12.39
CA GLN A 256 16.29 2.31 12.50
C GLN A 256 15.55 1.43 11.49
N ALA A 257 14.29 1.76 11.18
CA ALA A 257 13.47 0.98 10.26
C ALA A 257 13.93 1.13 8.79
N PHE A 258 14.07 2.36 8.29
CA PHE A 258 14.32 2.59 6.86
C PHE A 258 15.63 2.00 6.35
N PRO A 259 16.77 2.06 7.07
CA PRO A 259 18.02 1.44 6.61
C PRO A 259 17.93 -0.07 6.36
N LEU A 260 17.04 -0.77 7.07
CA LEU A 260 16.81 -2.20 6.89
C LEU A 260 15.79 -2.45 5.76
N ILE A 261 14.71 -1.67 5.73
CA ILE A 261 13.66 -1.80 4.70
C ILE A 261 14.20 -1.50 3.29
N THR A 262 15.07 -0.51 3.13
CA THR A 262 15.64 -0.18 1.81
C THR A 262 16.53 -1.29 1.24
N GLN A 263 17.04 -2.21 2.07
CA GLN A 263 17.80 -3.37 1.59
C GLN A 263 16.93 -4.31 0.74
N LEU A 264 15.61 -4.32 0.97
CA LEU A 264 14.66 -5.08 0.14
C LEU A 264 14.62 -4.60 -1.31
N LEU A 265 15.06 -3.38 -1.61
CA LEU A 265 15.19 -2.89 -3.00
C LEU A 265 16.17 -3.74 -3.82
N GLY A 266 17.13 -4.41 -3.15
CA GLY A 266 18.05 -5.34 -3.79
C GLY A 266 17.36 -6.57 -4.38
N LEU A 267 16.17 -6.93 -3.88
CA LEU A 267 15.41 -8.10 -4.31
C LEU A 267 14.33 -7.69 -5.33
N PRO A 268 14.40 -8.17 -6.60
CA PRO A 268 13.48 -7.73 -7.65
C PRO A 268 11.99 -7.93 -7.34
N ILE A 269 11.63 -9.03 -6.66
CA ILE A 269 10.24 -9.36 -6.28
C ILE A 269 9.64 -8.29 -5.34
N TYR A 270 10.44 -7.74 -4.43
CA TYR A 270 9.98 -6.76 -3.43
C TYR A 270 10.07 -5.32 -3.94
N ARG A 271 10.96 -5.05 -4.90
CA ARG A 271 11.35 -3.71 -5.31
C ARG A 271 10.17 -2.80 -5.69
N TYR A 272 9.23 -3.28 -6.50
CA TYR A 272 8.07 -2.48 -6.92
C TYR A 272 7.25 -1.97 -5.73
N HIS A 273 6.90 -2.90 -4.82
CA HIS A 273 6.05 -2.64 -3.66
C HIS A 273 6.77 -1.77 -2.61
N VAL A 274 8.07 -2.00 -2.41
CA VAL A 274 8.91 -1.18 -1.52
C VAL A 274 9.06 0.23 -2.07
N LEU A 275 9.30 0.40 -3.38
CA LEU A 275 9.37 1.72 -4.03
C LEU A 275 8.04 2.49 -3.92
N LEU A 276 6.92 1.81 -4.11
CA LEU A 276 5.60 2.41 -3.96
C LEU A 276 5.38 2.94 -2.53
N GLY A 277 5.75 2.16 -1.51
CA GLY A 277 5.68 2.62 -0.11
C GLY A 277 6.66 3.75 0.20
N LEU A 278 7.91 3.64 -0.26
CA LEU A 278 8.95 4.65 -0.09
C LEU A 278 8.59 5.98 -0.76
N ALA A 279 7.94 5.97 -1.92
CA ALA A 279 7.50 7.19 -2.60
C ALA A 279 6.64 8.08 -1.71
N VAL A 280 5.73 7.48 -0.94
CA VAL A 280 4.84 8.20 -0.01
C VAL A 280 5.56 8.64 1.28
N SER A 281 6.66 7.97 1.64
CA SER A 281 7.52 8.33 2.77
C SER A 281 8.48 9.47 2.44
N VAL A 282 9.23 9.35 1.34
CA VAL A 282 10.22 10.32 0.86
C VAL A 282 9.56 11.60 0.35
N GLY A 283 8.44 11.46 -0.38
CA GLY A 283 7.62 12.59 -0.84
C GLY A 283 6.61 13.09 0.19
N GLY A 284 6.68 12.58 1.41
CA GLY A 284 5.74 12.88 2.50
C GLY A 284 5.85 14.29 3.07
N LEU A 285 5.11 14.53 4.16
CA LEU A 285 5.10 15.82 4.87
C LEU A 285 5.81 15.76 6.23
N THR A 286 5.97 14.56 6.80
CA THR A 286 6.58 14.38 8.12
C THR A 286 8.10 14.47 8.01
N GLU A 287 8.69 15.53 8.55
CA GLU A 287 10.12 15.84 8.41
C GLU A 287 11.04 14.67 8.82
N SER A 288 10.81 14.05 9.97
CA SER A 288 11.64 12.93 10.46
C SER A 288 11.57 11.72 9.53
N THR A 289 10.37 11.36 9.07
CA THR A 289 10.13 10.26 8.13
C THR A 289 10.78 10.55 6.79
N VAL A 290 10.59 11.75 6.23
CA VAL A 290 11.21 12.18 4.97
C VAL A 290 12.72 12.11 5.09
N ARG A 291 13.30 12.73 6.12
CA ARG A 291 14.76 12.76 6.32
C ARG A 291 15.38 11.37 6.36
N HIS A 292 14.84 10.45 7.17
CA HIS A 292 15.43 9.12 7.33
C HIS A 292 15.14 8.19 6.15
N SER A 293 13.96 8.30 5.51
CA SER A 293 13.66 7.52 4.30
C SER A 293 14.49 7.98 3.10
N THR A 294 14.65 9.30 2.90
CA THR A 294 15.52 9.88 1.86
C THR A 294 16.98 9.45 2.08
N GLN A 295 17.50 9.59 3.30
CA GLN A 295 18.87 9.19 3.61
C GLN A 295 19.11 7.70 3.29
N SER A 296 18.24 6.82 3.76
CA SER A 296 18.37 5.37 3.55
C SER A 296 18.24 4.98 2.07
N LEU A 297 17.38 5.68 1.32
CA LEU A 297 17.24 5.50 -0.12
C LEU A 297 18.52 5.94 -0.85
N PHE A 298 19.10 7.08 -0.49
CA PHE A 298 20.33 7.56 -1.10
C PHE A 298 21.54 6.68 -0.78
N GLU A 299 21.62 6.14 0.44
CA GLU A 299 22.64 5.15 0.80
C GLU A 299 22.53 3.90 -0.08
N TYR A 300 21.32 3.38 -0.30
CA TYR A 300 21.09 2.29 -1.24
C TYR A 300 21.47 2.66 -2.69
N MET A 301 21.04 3.83 -3.16
CA MET A 301 21.33 4.31 -4.52
C MET A 301 22.83 4.46 -4.76
N LYS A 302 23.60 4.99 -3.79
CA LYS A 302 25.06 5.06 -3.88
C LYS A 302 25.72 3.69 -4.05
N GLY A 303 25.13 2.64 -3.47
CA GLY A 303 25.59 1.27 -3.64
C GLY A 303 25.43 0.73 -5.06
N ILE A 304 24.37 1.13 -5.77
CA ILE A 304 24.07 0.69 -7.14
C ILE A 304 24.47 1.71 -8.22
N GLN A 305 24.85 2.94 -7.84
CA GLN A 305 25.06 4.06 -8.78
C GLN A 305 26.11 3.75 -9.85
N LYS A 306 27.07 2.85 -9.57
CA LYS A 306 28.14 2.45 -10.51
C LYS A 306 27.79 1.23 -11.36
N ASP A 307 26.73 0.52 -10.99
CA ASP A 307 26.26 -0.68 -11.69
C ASP A 307 25.10 -0.29 -12.61
N ALA A 308 25.42 -0.14 -13.91
CA ALA A 308 24.46 0.28 -14.92
C ALA A 308 23.23 -0.66 -14.98
N GLN A 309 23.44 -1.99 -14.86
CA GLN A 309 22.35 -2.96 -14.96
C GLN A 309 21.43 -2.90 -13.73
N ALA A 310 22.02 -2.77 -12.53
CA ALA A 310 21.24 -2.60 -11.30
C ALA A 310 20.45 -1.28 -11.32
N LEU A 311 21.07 -0.19 -11.79
CA LEU A 311 20.44 1.12 -11.90
C LEU A 311 19.32 1.15 -12.97
N GLU A 312 19.51 0.48 -14.11
CA GLU A 312 18.47 0.28 -15.13
C GLU A 312 17.29 -0.52 -14.57
N SER A 313 17.56 -1.62 -13.85
CA SER A 313 16.51 -2.42 -13.22
C SER A 313 15.74 -1.61 -12.17
N PHE A 314 16.44 -0.83 -11.35
CA PHE A 314 15.84 0.07 -10.36
C PHE A 314 14.96 1.14 -11.03
N SER A 315 15.52 1.86 -11.99
CA SER A 315 14.87 2.97 -12.68
C SER A 315 13.69 2.52 -13.53
N GLY A 316 13.77 1.35 -14.19
CA GLY A 316 12.65 0.72 -14.88
C GLY A 316 11.50 0.38 -13.92
N THR A 317 11.81 -0.12 -12.72
CA THR A 317 10.80 -0.38 -11.67
C THR A 317 10.18 0.92 -11.18
N LEU A 318 10.98 1.98 -10.97
CA LEU A 318 10.49 3.29 -10.55
C LEU A 318 9.54 3.91 -11.59
N LEU A 319 9.87 3.80 -12.87
CA LEU A 319 8.99 4.25 -13.97
C LEU A 319 7.70 3.42 -14.03
N LYS A 320 7.77 2.11 -13.75
CA LYS A 320 6.60 1.26 -13.70
C LYS A 320 5.66 1.67 -12.56
N VAL A 321 6.20 1.98 -11.38
CA VAL A 321 5.43 2.53 -10.25
C VAL A 321 4.74 3.85 -10.66
N PHE A 322 5.44 4.73 -11.37
CA PHE A 322 4.83 5.98 -11.84
C PHE A 322 3.71 5.73 -12.85
N GLU A 323 3.97 4.88 -13.86
CA GLU A 323 3.01 4.51 -14.90
C GLU A 323 1.71 3.91 -14.34
N ASP A 324 1.83 2.98 -13.39
CA ASP A 324 0.67 2.29 -12.78
C ASP A 324 -0.12 3.20 -11.82
N ASN A 325 0.47 4.31 -11.37
CA ASN A 325 -0.15 5.27 -10.45
C ASN A 325 -0.39 6.65 -11.09
N LEU A 326 -0.45 6.72 -12.42
CA LEU A 326 -0.84 7.95 -13.13
C LEU A 326 -2.22 8.44 -12.66
N LEU A 327 -2.34 9.75 -12.47
CA LEU A 327 -3.54 10.44 -12.00
C LEU A 327 -4.01 10.05 -10.59
N ASN A 328 -3.25 9.21 -9.87
CA ASN A 328 -3.47 8.95 -8.45
C ASN A 328 -2.64 9.93 -7.61
N ASP A 329 -3.20 11.11 -7.35
CA ASP A 329 -2.52 12.25 -6.70
C ASP A 329 -1.83 11.88 -5.37
N ARG A 330 -2.38 10.91 -4.64
CA ARG A 330 -1.79 10.40 -3.39
C ARG A 330 -0.36 9.90 -3.61
N VAL A 331 -0.16 9.15 -4.68
CA VAL A 331 1.12 8.50 -5.00
C VAL A 331 1.92 9.37 -5.95
N SER A 332 1.31 9.87 -7.04
CA SER A 332 2.03 10.56 -8.11
C SER A 332 2.73 11.84 -7.63
N VAL A 333 2.08 12.65 -6.78
CA VAL A 333 2.68 13.88 -6.23
C VAL A 333 3.87 13.55 -5.31
N SER A 334 3.72 12.53 -4.46
CA SER A 334 4.79 12.10 -3.56
C SER A 334 5.97 11.51 -4.35
N LEU A 335 5.67 10.74 -5.40
CA LEU A 335 6.66 10.15 -6.29
C LEU A 335 7.42 11.22 -7.08
N LEU A 336 6.75 12.27 -7.56
CA LEU A 336 7.41 13.42 -8.21
C LEU A 336 8.40 14.11 -7.26
N LYS A 337 8.03 14.30 -5.99
CA LYS A 337 8.96 14.85 -4.97
C LYS A 337 10.15 13.94 -4.69
N MET A 338 9.94 12.62 -4.71
CA MET A 338 11.03 11.64 -4.60
C MET A 338 11.94 11.69 -5.83
N LEU A 339 11.39 11.78 -7.03
CA LEU A 339 12.14 11.91 -8.28
C LEU A 339 12.98 13.19 -8.32
N ASP A 340 12.42 14.32 -7.90
CA ASP A 340 13.14 15.60 -7.75
C ASP A 340 14.37 15.44 -6.85
N GLN A 341 14.19 14.85 -5.66
CA GLN A 341 15.28 14.57 -4.74
C GLN A 341 16.36 13.65 -5.34
N LEU A 342 15.95 12.59 -6.06
CA LEU A 342 16.89 11.66 -6.72
C LEU A 342 17.69 12.35 -7.84
N LEU A 343 17.01 13.18 -8.66
CA LEU A 343 17.64 13.93 -9.75
C LEU A 343 18.62 14.98 -9.22
N ALA A 344 18.25 15.70 -8.15
CA ALA A 344 19.08 16.73 -7.53
C ALA A 344 20.35 16.17 -6.86
N ASN A 345 20.34 14.89 -6.46
CA ASN A 345 21.48 14.23 -5.81
C ASN A 345 22.33 13.38 -6.77
N GLY A 346 22.16 13.54 -8.09
CA GLY A 346 22.97 12.85 -9.10
C GLY A 346 22.79 11.32 -9.11
N CYS A 347 21.67 10.80 -8.61
CA CYS A 347 21.46 9.36 -8.52
C CYS A 347 21.40 8.67 -9.90
N PHE A 348 21.22 9.43 -10.97
CA PHE A 348 21.09 8.96 -12.35
C PHE A 348 22.21 9.46 -13.27
N ASP A 349 23.36 9.90 -12.72
CA ASP A 349 24.46 10.48 -13.49
C ASP A 349 24.95 9.58 -14.64
N ILE A 350 24.96 8.25 -14.47
CA ILE A 350 25.32 7.31 -15.53
C ILE A 350 24.47 7.52 -16.80
N PHE A 351 23.18 7.82 -16.63
CA PHE A 351 22.26 8.01 -17.75
C PHE A 351 22.47 9.34 -18.48
N THR A 352 23.25 10.28 -17.93
CA THR A 352 23.56 11.55 -18.59
C THR A 352 24.59 11.40 -19.71
N ALA A 353 25.37 10.32 -19.69
CA ALA A 353 26.38 10.01 -20.69
C ALA A 353 25.80 9.57 -22.04
N GLU A 354 24.58 9.01 -22.04
CA GLU A 354 23.88 8.58 -23.25
C GLU A 354 22.84 9.63 -23.68
N GLU A 355 22.92 10.08 -24.93
CA GLU A 355 21.91 10.97 -25.48
C GLU A 355 20.55 10.28 -25.59
N ASN A 356 19.50 10.93 -25.08
CA ASN A 356 18.13 10.41 -25.11
C ASN A 356 17.97 9.02 -24.45
N HIS A 357 18.70 8.77 -23.37
CA HIS A 357 18.57 7.53 -22.61
C HIS A 357 17.08 7.16 -22.36
N PRO A 358 16.66 5.89 -22.55
CA PRO A 358 15.25 5.48 -22.51
C PRO A 358 14.52 5.86 -21.22
N PHE A 359 15.22 5.84 -20.08
CA PHE A 359 14.68 6.29 -18.79
C PHE A 359 14.15 7.73 -18.86
N CYS A 360 14.94 8.65 -19.39
CA CYS A 360 14.63 10.08 -19.42
C CYS A 360 13.51 10.38 -20.41
N VAL A 361 13.49 9.68 -21.55
CA VAL A 361 12.41 9.77 -22.54
C VAL A 361 11.08 9.31 -21.92
N LYS A 362 11.07 8.16 -21.23
CA LYS A 362 9.87 7.63 -20.59
C LYS A 362 9.44 8.51 -19.41
N LEU A 363 10.36 8.98 -18.58
CA LEU A 363 10.07 9.89 -17.47
C LEU A 363 9.38 11.18 -17.94
N LEU A 364 9.91 11.81 -19.01
CA LEU A 364 9.31 13.02 -19.57
C LEU A 364 7.89 12.77 -20.08
N THR A 365 7.67 11.62 -20.71
CA THR A 365 6.35 11.21 -21.21
C THR A 365 5.35 11.07 -20.06
N LEU A 366 5.76 10.39 -18.98
CA LEU A 366 4.91 10.23 -17.78
C LEU A 366 4.63 11.57 -17.10
N CYS A 367 5.63 12.43 -16.92
CA CYS A 367 5.43 13.78 -16.38
C CYS A 367 4.44 14.60 -17.22
N LYS A 368 4.53 14.52 -18.56
CA LYS A 368 3.60 15.22 -19.46
C LYS A 368 2.17 14.73 -19.34
N GLU A 369 1.95 13.42 -19.27
CA GLU A 369 0.61 12.86 -19.08
C GLU A 369 0.04 13.19 -17.68
N GLU A 370 0.88 13.18 -16.64
CA GLU A 370 0.47 13.49 -15.26
C GLU A 370 0.00 14.94 -15.09
N ILE A 371 0.64 15.91 -15.76
CA ILE A 371 0.27 17.33 -15.69
C ILE A 371 -0.77 17.76 -16.73
N LYS A 372 -1.12 16.87 -17.67
CA LYS A 372 -1.98 17.19 -18.80
C LYS A 372 -3.35 17.68 -18.34
N LYS A 373 -3.62 18.97 -18.58
CA LYS A 373 -4.86 19.65 -18.15
C LYS A 373 -5.09 19.61 -16.62
N SER A 374 -4.06 19.32 -15.84
CA SER A 374 -4.16 19.32 -14.38
C SER A 374 -4.39 20.74 -13.86
N LYS A 375 -5.26 20.87 -12.85
CA LYS A 375 -5.47 22.11 -12.11
C LYS A 375 -4.89 22.05 -10.69
N ASP A 376 -4.32 20.90 -10.30
CA ASP A 376 -3.70 20.75 -8.99
C ASP A 376 -2.34 21.48 -8.96
N ILE A 377 -2.28 22.52 -8.14
CA ILE A 377 -1.09 23.37 -7.97
C ILE A 377 0.09 22.57 -7.40
N GLN A 378 -0.14 21.64 -6.46
CA GLN A 378 0.93 20.87 -5.83
C GLN A 378 1.55 19.88 -6.80
N LYS A 379 0.71 19.22 -7.60
CA LYS A 379 1.15 18.33 -8.67
C LYS A 379 1.97 19.07 -9.72
N LEU A 380 1.49 20.23 -10.18
CA LEU A 380 2.19 21.06 -11.17
C LEU A 380 3.55 21.52 -10.62
N ARG A 381 3.61 22.02 -9.38
CA ARG A 381 4.87 22.43 -8.74
C ARG A 381 5.88 21.29 -8.61
N SER A 382 5.42 20.12 -8.16
CA SER A 382 6.30 18.94 -8.03
C SER A 382 6.81 18.47 -9.39
N SER A 383 5.99 18.60 -10.44
CA SER A 383 6.40 18.27 -11.81
C SER A 383 7.40 19.27 -12.39
N ILE A 384 7.26 20.57 -12.09
CA ILE A 384 8.24 21.59 -12.51
C ILE A 384 9.61 21.26 -11.95
N ALA A 385 9.69 20.89 -10.66
CA ALA A 385 10.95 20.53 -10.01
C ALA A 385 11.63 19.34 -10.71
N VAL A 386 10.88 18.28 -10.99
CA VAL A 386 11.36 17.13 -11.78
C VAL A 386 11.82 17.56 -13.17
N LEU A 387 11.03 18.36 -13.89
CA LEU A 387 11.39 18.85 -15.24
C LEU A 387 12.69 19.67 -15.20
N CYS A 388 12.87 20.56 -14.22
CA CYS A 388 14.13 21.29 -14.04
C CYS A 388 15.30 20.33 -13.78
N GLY A 389 15.11 19.32 -12.92
CA GLY A 389 16.13 18.30 -12.66
C GLY A 389 16.46 17.43 -13.89
N MET A 390 15.52 17.23 -14.82
CA MET A 390 15.74 16.45 -16.04
C MET A 390 16.60 17.16 -17.09
N VAL A 391 16.89 18.45 -16.92
CA VAL A 391 17.69 19.21 -17.89
C VAL A 391 19.15 18.72 -17.96
N GLN A 392 19.63 18.02 -16.92
CA GLN A 392 20.94 17.36 -16.93
C GLN A 392 21.11 16.33 -18.07
N PHE A 393 20.02 15.70 -18.56
CA PHE A 393 20.09 14.71 -19.63
C PHE A 393 20.28 15.36 -21.01
N ASN A 394 21.26 14.90 -21.77
CA ASN A 394 21.60 15.44 -23.09
C ASN A 394 20.64 14.97 -24.21
N GLY A 395 20.66 15.66 -25.35
CA GLY A 395 19.90 15.30 -26.56
C GLY A 395 18.56 16.03 -26.74
N ASP A 396 17.64 15.40 -27.46
CA ASP A 396 16.29 15.93 -27.76
C ASP A 396 15.39 15.99 -26.52
N VAL A 397 15.64 15.14 -25.52
CA VAL A 397 14.93 15.18 -24.24
C VAL A 397 15.08 16.55 -23.59
N ARG A 398 16.30 17.13 -23.54
CA ARG A 398 16.55 18.47 -22.98
C ARG A 398 15.69 19.53 -23.64
N LYS A 399 15.69 19.57 -24.98
CA LYS A 399 14.87 20.53 -25.75
C LYS A 399 13.38 20.38 -25.45
N LYS A 400 12.89 19.14 -25.36
CA LYS A 400 11.48 18.84 -25.06
C LYS A 400 11.10 19.18 -23.61
N VAL A 401 12.04 19.09 -22.67
CA VAL A 401 11.87 19.51 -21.27
C VAL A 401 11.78 21.04 -21.19
N LEU A 402 12.72 21.76 -21.81
CA LEU A 402 12.73 23.23 -21.84
C LEU A 402 11.45 23.78 -22.48
N LEU A 403 11.01 23.19 -23.61
CA LEU A 403 9.72 23.55 -24.22
C LEU A 403 8.55 23.36 -23.24
N GLN A 404 8.56 22.27 -22.46
CA GLN A 404 7.51 22.01 -21.47
C GLN A 404 7.53 23.04 -20.34
N LEU A 405 8.71 23.46 -19.87
CA LEU A 405 8.88 24.51 -18.87
C LEU A 405 8.39 25.87 -19.41
N PHE A 406 8.65 26.19 -20.68
CA PHE A 406 8.13 27.41 -21.31
C PHE A 406 6.60 27.42 -21.40
N LEU A 407 5.96 26.28 -21.68
CA LEU A 407 4.50 26.18 -21.61
C LEU A 407 3.97 26.44 -20.19
N LEU A 408 4.72 26.07 -19.16
CA LEU A 408 4.37 26.29 -17.75
C LEU A 408 4.61 27.75 -17.30
N LEU A 409 5.59 28.44 -17.88
CA LEU A 409 5.73 29.90 -17.75
C LEU A 409 4.53 30.66 -18.35
N GLY A 410 3.84 30.08 -19.33
CA GLY A 410 2.60 30.61 -19.89
C GLY A 410 1.32 30.12 -19.22
N HIS A 411 1.40 29.42 -18.08
CA HIS A 411 0.24 28.75 -17.48
C HIS A 411 -0.84 29.75 -17.01
N PRO A 412 -2.15 29.43 -17.09
CA PRO A 412 -3.22 30.34 -16.65
C PRO A 412 -3.13 30.78 -15.18
N PHE A 413 -2.52 29.95 -14.33
CA PHE A 413 -2.35 30.25 -12.89
C PHE A 413 -1.05 31.02 -12.62
N PRO A 414 -1.11 32.27 -12.10
CA PRO A 414 0.09 33.07 -11.81
C PRO A 414 1.06 32.39 -10.85
N VAL A 415 0.54 31.66 -9.86
CA VAL A 415 1.34 30.91 -8.89
C VAL A 415 2.25 29.89 -9.56
N ILE A 416 1.77 29.25 -10.64
CA ILE A 416 2.56 28.27 -11.41
C ILE A 416 3.60 28.97 -12.27
N ARG A 417 3.24 30.07 -12.94
CA ARG A 417 4.19 30.86 -13.73
C ARG A 417 5.35 31.36 -12.87
N LYS A 418 5.04 31.99 -11.72
CA LYS A 418 6.04 32.44 -10.75
C LYS A 418 6.92 31.31 -10.24
N THR A 419 6.33 30.16 -9.87
CA THR A 419 7.12 29.02 -9.39
C THR A 419 8.04 28.47 -10.50
N THR A 420 7.54 28.40 -11.74
CA THR A 420 8.32 27.96 -12.90
C THR A 420 9.48 28.93 -13.16
N ALA A 421 9.23 30.24 -13.15
CA ALA A 421 10.27 31.25 -13.36
C ALA A 421 11.38 31.15 -12.31
N SER A 422 11.02 31.04 -11.03
CA SER A 422 12.01 30.88 -9.95
C SER A 422 12.84 29.60 -10.08
N GLN A 423 12.22 28.46 -10.37
CA GLN A 423 12.95 27.20 -10.49
C GLN A 423 13.77 27.11 -11.77
N VAL A 424 13.29 27.68 -12.89
CA VAL A 424 14.07 27.78 -14.13
C VAL A 424 15.28 28.69 -13.93
N TYR A 425 15.13 29.79 -13.19
CA TYR A 425 16.25 30.66 -12.81
C TYR A 425 17.32 29.89 -12.01
N GLU A 426 16.93 29.15 -10.98
CA GLU A 426 17.86 28.30 -10.19
C GLU A 426 18.51 27.20 -11.04
N MET A 427 17.76 26.59 -11.95
CA MET A 427 18.25 25.58 -12.88
C MET A 427 19.29 26.15 -13.85
N VAL A 428 19.05 27.33 -14.44
CA VAL A 428 19.99 27.99 -15.35
C VAL A 428 21.28 28.37 -14.62
N LEU A 429 21.21 28.78 -13.35
CA LEU A 429 22.39 29.01 -12.51
C LEU A 429 23.19 27.73 -12.26
N THR A 430 22.50 26.60 -12.07
CA THR A 430 23.13 25.31 -11.76
C THR A 430 23.79 24.71 -12.99
N TYR A 431 23.17 24.87 -14.16
CA TYR A 431 23.63 24.31 -15.43
C TYR A 431 23.99 25.44 -16.41
N SER A 432 25.19 26.01 -16.24
CA SER A 432 25.70 27.12 -17.05
C SER A 432 25.79 26.83 -18.54
N ASP A 433 25.89 25.55 -18.91
CA ASP A 433 26.07 25.11 -20.30
C ASP A 433 24.77 25.15 -21.12
N LEU A 434 23.65 25.58 -20.52
CA LEU A 434 22.34 25.61 -21.18
C LEU A 434 22.12 26.84 -22.05
N VAL A 435 22.73 27.96 -21.68
CA VAL A 435 22.53 29.26 -22.32
C VAL A 435 23.90 29.84 -22.61
N ASP A 436 24.08 30.36 -23.82
CA ASP A 436 25.32 31.05 -24.18
C ASP A 436 25.57 32.21 -23.22
N SER A 437 26.83 32.37 -22.78
CA SER A 437 27.22 33.38 -21.78
C SER A 437 26.83 34.80 -22.18
N ASP A 438 26.69 35.08 -23.48
CA ASP A 438 26.33 36.39 -24.02
C ASP A 438 24.84 36.74 -23.81
N VAL A 439 23.97 35.74 -23.61
CA VAL A 439 22.50 35.90 -23.47
C VAL A 439 22.04 35.53 -22.06
N LEU A 440 22.92 34.97 -21.24
CA LEU A 440 22.62 34.52 -19.88
C LEU A 440 22.02 35.66 -19.02
N ASP A 441 22.64 36.84 -19.01
CA ASP A 441 22.17 37.98 -18.22
C ASP A 441 20.76 38.45 -18.65
N GLU A 442 20.47 38.41 -19.94
CA GLU A 442 19.16 38.76 -20.49
C GLU A 442 18.09 37.73 -20.06
N VAL A 443 18.37 36.44 -20.21
CA VAL A 443 17.45 35.36 -19.77
C VAL A 443 17.16 35.48 -18.28
N MET A 444 18.19 35.76 -17.47
CA MET A 444 18.05 35.89 -16.02
C MET A 444 17.22 37.12 -15.63
N SER A 445 17.43 38.27 -16.29
CA SER A 445 16.60 39.47 -16.11
C SER A 445 15.15 39.22 -16.51
N VAL A 446 14.88 38.53 -17.63
CA VAL A 446 13.50 38.19 -18.03
C VAL A 446 12.82 37.29 -16.99
N LEU A 447 13.53 36.31 -16.43
CA LEU A 447 12.99 35.42 -15.41
C LEU A 447 12.73 36.13 -14.07
N SER A 448 13.53 37.14 -13.71
CA SER A 448 13.39 37.88 -12.45
C SER A 448 12.43 39.08 -12.53
N ASP A 449 12.51 39.86 -13.60
CA ASP A 449 11.91 41.20 -13.68
C ASP A 449 10.50 41.15 -14.27
N THR A 450 10.16 40.08 -14.98
CA THR A 450 8.80 39.87 -15.50
C THR A 450 7.86 39.52 -14.34
N ALA A 451 6.71 40.21 -14.27
CA ALA A 451 5.64 39.91 -13.33
C ALA A 451 4.84 38.66 -13.76
N TRP A 452 5.45 37.48 -13.62
CA TRP A 452 4.87 36.18 -13.94
C TRP A 452 3.58 35.85 -13.17
#